data_AF-X0X545-F1
#
_entry.id   AF-X0X545-F1
#
_cell.length_a   1.000
_cell.length_b   1.000
_cell.length_c   1.000
_cell.angle_alpha   90.00
_cell.angle_beta   90.00
_cell.angle_gamma   90.00
#
_symmetry.space_group_name_H-M   'P 1'
#
loop_
_entity.id
_entity.type
_entity.pdbx_description
1 polymer ?
#
loop_
_entity_poly.entity_id
_entity_poly.type
_entity_poly.pdbx_seq_one_letter_code
_entity_poly.pdbx_strand_id
1 'polypeptide(L)'
;ALYGYDIRTEVLGSEGGIMIGYARHTPVVLLTKKGAAHDFVPYIMERFGEAYTNELKYFVDCIYKDKNPSVAGQDGRAALEIALAATQSYKEAKPVEIPLANE
;
A
#
# COMPACT_ATOMS: atom_id res chain seq x y z
N ALA A 1 -14.50 -7.39 3.22
CA ALA A 1 -14.38 -8.63 4.01
C ALA A 1 -14.07 -8.28 5.46
N LEU A 2 -14.55 -9.05 6.43
CA LEU A 2 -14.59 -8.69 7.86
C LEU A 2 -13.26 -8.91 8.62
N TYR A 3 -12.15 -9.12 7.92
CA TYR A 3 -10.87 -9.57 8.51
C TYR A 3 -9.87 -8.43 8.80
N GLY A 4 -10.25 -7.17 8.60
CA GLY A 4 -9.41 -5.99 8.85
C GLY A 4 -8.35 -5.73 7.77
N TYR A 5 -7.51 -4.71 8.01
CA TYR A 5 -6.47 -4.25 7.09
C TYR A 5 -5.10 -4.81 7.49
N ASP A 6 -4.64 -5.84 6.78
CA ASP A 6 -3.26 -6.34 6.85
C ASP A 6 -2.44 -5.75 5.70
N ILE A 7 -1.71 -4.67 5.98
CA ILE A 7 -0.90 -3.95 4.99
C ILE A 7 0.55 -3.96 5.46
N ARG A 8 1.35 -4.74 4.73
CA ARG A 8 2.76 -4.95 4.99
C ARG A 8 3.57 -4.77 3.70
N THR A 9 4.79 -4.29 3.87
CA THR A 9 5.78 -4.17 2.80
C THR A 9 7.06 -4.81 3.28
N GLU A 10 7.69 -5.58 2.41
CA GLU A 10 8.98 -6.21 2.67
C GLU A 10 9.98 -5.75 1.61
N VAL A 11 11.18 -5.38 2.05
CA VAL A 11 12.31 -5.05 1.17
C VAL A 11 13.47 -5.94 1.57
N LEU A 12 13.89 -6.81 0.66
CA LEU A 12 15.04 -7.70 0.84
C LEU A 12 16.23 -7.17 0.03
N GLY A 13 17.39 -7.06 0.67
CA GLY A 13 18.65 -6.64 0.06
C GLY A 13 19.80 -7.61 0.39
N SER A 14 21.00 -7.32 -0.13
CA SER A 14 22.18 -8.18 0.06
C SER A 14 22.64 -8.28 1.51
N GLU A 15 22.39 -7.24 2.31
CA GLU A 15 22.84 -7.13 3.71
C GLU A 15 21.72 -7.39 4.73
N GLY A 16 20.53 -7.76 4.28
CA GLY A 16 19.38 -8.02 5.15
C GLY A 16 18.05 -7.54 4.57
N GLY A 17 17.01 -7.57 5.39
CA GLY A 17 15.66 -7.20 4.98
C GLY A 17 14.95 -6.32 6.00
N ILE A 18 13.97 -5.55 5.53
CA ILE A 18 13.10 -4.69 6.32
C ILE A 18 11.67 -5.13 6.11
N MET A 19 10.93 -5.37 7.20
CA MET A 19 9.49 -5.56 7.19
C MET A 19 8.83 -4.31 7.78
N ILE A 20 7.91 -3.72 7.03
CA ILE A 20 7.21 -2.49 7.36
C ILE A 20 5.72 -2.80 7.48
N GLY A 21 5.10 -2.37 8.58
CA GLY A 21 3.69 -2.58 8.84
C GLY A 21 3.42 -3.69 9.86
N TYR A 22 2.14 -3.86 10.19
CA TYR A 22 1.67 -4.76 11.22
C TYR A 22 0.26 -5.23 10.87
N ALA A 23 -0.03 -6.48 11.24
CA ALA A 23 -1.39 -7.02 11.17
C ALA A 23 -2.18 -6.75 12.47
N ARG A 24 -1.48 -6.84 13.61
CA ARG A 24 -2.07 -6.66 14.95
C ARG A 24 -2.22 -5.18 15.29
N HIS A 25 -3.45 -4.74 15.58
CA HIS A 25 -3.73 -3.32 15.85
C HIS A 25 -3.31 -2.88 17.24
N THR A 26 -3.67 -3.64 18.28
CA THR A 26 -3.34 -3.32 19.67
C THR A 26 -2.29 -4.27 20.23
N PRO A 27 -1.54 -3.90 21.29
CA PRO A 27 -0.61 -4.84 21.95
C PRO A 27 -1.34 -5.93 22.76
N VAL A 28 -2.63 -6.21 22.50
CA VAL A 28 -3.47 -7.15 23.24
C VAL A 28 -3.50 -8.51 22.55
N VAL A 29 -3.43 -9.57 23.34
CA VAL A 29 -3.62 -10.95 22.88
C VAL A 29 -4.66 -11.61 23.77
N LEU A 30 -5.71 -12.16 23.17
CA LEU A 30 -6.74 -12.93 23.86
C LEU A 30 -6.33 -14.40 23.91
N LEU A 31 -6.17 -14.94 25.12
CA LEU A 31 -5.81 -16.34 25.36
C LEU A 31 -7.03 -17.11 25.89
N THR A 32 -7.44 -18.16 25.17
CA THR A 32 -8.59 -19.01 25.54
C THR A 32 -8.25 -20.50 25.38
N LYS A 33 -9.13 -21.39 25.86
CA LYS A 33 -9.01 -22.84 25.58
C LYS A 33 -9.02 -23.17 24.08
N LYS A 34 -9.49 -22.26 23.22
CA LYS A 34 -9.53 -22.43 21.76
C LYS A 34 -8.26 -21.94 21.06
N GLY A 35 -7.34 -21.29 21.78
CA GLY A 35 -6.11 -20.72 21.23
C GLY A 35 -5.93 -19.23 21.54
N ALA A 36 -4.94 -18.63 20.87
CA ALA A 36 -4.62 -17.22 20.94
C ALA A 36 -5.25 -16.45 19.76
N ALA A 37 -5.73 -15.24 20.03
CA ALA A 37 -6.29 -14.34 19.02
C ALA A 37 -5.82 -12.89 19.25
N HIS A 38 -5.81 -12.10 18.19
CA HIS A 38 -5.53 -10.67 18.24
C HIS A 38 -6.48 -9.91 17.29
N ASP A 39 -6.56 -8.60 17.47
CA ASP A 39 -7.34 -7.72 16.61
C ASP A 39 -6.57 -7.31 15.35
N PHE A 40 -7.31 -6.80 14.36
CA PHE A 40 -6.77 -6.19 13.15
C PHE A 40 -7.22 -4.74 13.08
N VAL A 41 -6.52 -3.94 12.27
CA VAL A 41 -6.93 -2.55 12.04
C VAL A 41 -8.28 -2.56 11.31
N PRO A 42 -9.35 -1.95 11.86
CA PRO A 42 -10.69 -2.13 11.32
C PRO A 42 -10.97 -1.26 10.10
N TYR A 43 -10.43 -0.03 10.04
CA TYR A 43 -10.60 0.86 8.90
C TYR A 43 -9.30 1.51 8.44
N ILE A 44 -9.31 1.97 7.18
CA ILE A 44 -8.16 2.59 6.53
C ILE A 44 -7.76 3.90 7.20
N MET A 45 -8.71 4.61 7.82
CA MET A 45 -8.44 5.89 8.49
C MET A 45 -7.65 5.71 9.79
N GLU A 46 -7.90 4.64 10.56
CA GLU A 46 -7.04 4.27 11.68
C GLU A 46 -5.66 3.81 11.20
N ARG A 47 -5.57 3.22 10.00
CA ARG A 47 -4.29 2.78 9.43
C ARG A 47 -3.44 3.91 8.87
N PHE A 48 -4.05 4.89 8.21
CA PHE A 48 -3.39 5.91 7.37
C PHE A 48 -3.90 7.33 7.57
N GLY A 49 -4.68 7.63 8.61
CA GLY A 49 -5.20 8.97 8.86
C GLY A 49 -4.10 10.03 8.95
N GLU A 50 -2.96 9.69 9.56
CA GLU A 50 -1.78 10.55 9.57
C GLU A 50 -1.17 10.72 8.18
N ALA A 51 -1.10 9.65 7.39
CA ALA A 51 -0.58 9.70 6.02
C ALA A 51 -1.41 10.63 5.13
N TYR A 52 -2.75 10.53 5.17
CA TYR A 52 -3.65 11.45 4.45
C TYR A 52 -3.49 12.90 4.93
N THR A 53 -3.35 13.10 6.24
CA THR A 53 -3.12 14.44 6.80
C THR A 53 -1.80 15.04 6.28
N ASN A 54 -0.74 14.23 6.24
CA ASN A 54 0.57 14.64 5.77
C ASN A 54 0.62 14.85 4.26
N GLU A 55 -0.08 14.03 3.48
CA GLU A 55 -0.25 14.19 2.04
C GLU A 55 -0.95 15.53 1.71
N LEU A 56 -2.06 15.84 2.38
CA LEU A 56 -2.76 17.10 2.17
C LEU A 56 -1.91 18.32 2.56
N LYS A 57 -1.19 18.25 3.69
CA LYS A 57 -0.22 19.29 4.07
C LYS A 57 0.85 19.48 3.00
N TYR A 58 1.41 18.39 2.50
CA TYR A 58 2.42 18.42 1.45
C TYR A 58 1.90 19.07 0.15
N PHE A 59 0.67 18.71 -0.25
CA PHE A 59 0.03 19.29 -1.43
C PHE A 59 -0.18 20.80 -1.28
N VAL A 60 -0.71 21.26 -0.15
CA VAL A 60 -0.88 22.68 0.16
C VAL A 60 0.47 23.41 0.15
N ASP A 61 1.51 22.80 0.72
CA ASP A 61 2.88 23.34 0.71
C ASP A 61 3.45 23.49 -0.70
N CYS A 62 3.17 22.54 -1.60
CA CYS A 62 3.58 22.61 -3.00
C CYS A 62 2.93 23.80 -3.71
N ILE A 63 1.62 24.00 -3.50
CA ILE A 63 0.91 25.15 -4.06
C ILE A 63 1.48 26.47 -3.50
N TYR A 64 1.60 26.57 -2.18
CA TYR A 64 2.03 27.81 -1.53
C TYR A 64 3.46 28.21 -1.93
N LYS A 65 4.34 27.23 -2.15
CA LYS A 65 5.75 27.46 -2.48
C LYS A 65 6.04 27.42 -3.99
N ASP A 66 5.01 27.31 -4.84
CA ASP A 66 5.13 27.14 -6.28
C ASP A 66 6.12 26.02 -6.66
N LYS A 67 5.92 24.84 -6.05
CA LYS A 67 6.73 23.65 -6.28
C LYS A 67 5.90 22.57 -6.98
N ASN A 68 6.53 21.86 -7.90
CA ASN A 68 5.95 20.64 -8.43
C ASN A 68 5.93 19.54 -7.35
N PRO A 69 4.82 18.81 -7.18
CA PRO A 69 4.77 17.68 -6.27
C PRO A 69 5.71 16.56 -6.75
N SER A 70 6.25 15.79 -5.80
CA SER A 70 7.12 14.65 -6.10
C SER A 70 6.37 13.47 -6.70
N VAL A 71 5.05 13.42 -6.53
CA VAL A 71 4.15 12.47 -7.19
C VAL A 71 3.35 13.25 -8.23
N ALA A 72 3.54 12.91 -9.50
CA ALA A 72 2.94 13.56 -10.65
C ALA A 72 1.95 12.63 -11.38
N GLY A 73 1.27 13.17 -12.39
CA GLY A 73 0.32 12.38 -13.20
C GLY A 73 0.97 11.19 -13.90
N GLN A 74 2.26 11.30 -14.24
CA GLN A 74 3.04 10.22 -14.85
C GLN A 74 3.18 9.01 -13.92
N ASP A 75 3.34 9.23 -12.61
CA ASP A 75 3.41 8.15 -11.62
C ASP A 75 2.07 7.39 -11.54
N GLY A 76 0.96 8.13 -11.58
CA GLY A 76 -0.39 7.55 -11.67
C GLY A 76 -0.60 6.72 -12.94
N ARG A 77 -0.10 7.20 -14.09
CA ARG A 77 -0.15 6.45 -15.37
C ARG A 77 0.67 5.16 -15.28
N ALA A 78 1.88 5.22 -14.75
CA ALA A 78 2.75 4.04 -14.59
C ALA A 78 2.13 3.01 -13.64
N ALA A 79 1.56 3.45 -12.52
CA ALA A 79 0.85 2.56 -11.58
C ALA A 79 -0.36 1.87 -12.24
N LEU A 80 -1.13 2.62 -13.06
CA LEU A 80 -2.26 2.06 -13.80
C LEU A 80 -1.81 1.04 -14.85
N GLU A 81 -0.74 1.31 -15.59
CA GLU A 81 -0.18 0.38 -16.57
C GLU A 81 0.21 -0.95 -15.92
N ILE A 82 0.90 -0.92 -14.78
CA ILE A 82 1.25 -2.12 -14.00
C ILE A 82 -0.01 -2.90 -13.60
N ALA A 83 -1.05 -2.22 -13.12
CA ALA A 83 -2.30 -2.85 -12.70
C ALA A 83 -3.03 -3.53 -13.87
N LEU A 84 -3.03 -2.90 -15.05
CA LEU A 84 -3.59 -3.46 -16.28
C LEU A 84 -2.80 -4.69 -16.75
N ALA A 85 -1.47 -4.61 -16.77
CA ALA A 85 -0.59 -5.72 -17.14
C ALA A 85 -0.78 -6.92 -16.20
N ALA A 86 -0.89 -6.69 -14.89
CA ALA A 86 -1.17 -7.76 -13.91
C ALA A 86 -2.55 -8.40 -14.13
N THR A 87 -3.57 -7.58 -14.45
CA THR A 87 -4.92 -8.07 -14.77
C THR A 87 -4.92 -8.91 -16.05
N GLN A 88 -4.16 -8.50 -17.07
CA GLN A 88 -3.99 -9.27 -18.30
C GLN A 88 -3.23 -10.58 -18.04
N SER A 89 -2.15 -10.53 -17.26
CA SER A 89 -1.36 -11.71 -16.88
C SER A 89 -2.21 -12.76 -16.17
N TYR A 90 -3.08 -12.34 -15.24
CA TYR A 90 -4.05 -13.22 -14.59
C TYR A 90 -4.99 -13.90 -15.58
N LYS A 91 -5.52 -13.17 -16.57
CA LYS A 91 -6.45 -13.70 -17.57
C LYS A 91 -5.77 -14.66 -18.55
N GLU A 92 -4.54 -14.38 -18.94
CA GLU A 92 -3.81 -15.14 -19.96
C GLU A 92 -2.89 -16.23 -19.37
N ALA A 93 -2.77 -16.30 -18.04
CA ALA A 93 -1.90 -17.24 -17.32
C ALA A 93 -0.44 -17.21 -17.79
N LYS A 94 0.07 -16.04 -18.19
CA LYS A 94 1.46 -15.83 -18.61
C LYS A 94 1.96 -14.44 -18.21
N PRO A 95 3.29 -14.23 -18.11
CA PRO A 95 3.85 -12.89 -17.92
C PRO A 95 3.45 -11.94 -19.05
N VAL A 96 3.25 -10.67 -18.70
CA VAL A 96 3.00 -9.56 -19.63
C VAL A 96 4.11 -8.54 -19.46
N GLU A 97 4.82 -8.26 -20.55
CA GLU A 97 5.87 -7.25 -20.58
C GLU A 97 5.26 -5.83 -20.58
N ILE A 98 5.94 -4.91 -19.90
CA ILE A 98 5.62 -3.48 -19.92
C ILE A 98 6.77 -2.71 -20.62
N PRO A 99 6.51 -1.62 -21.36
CA PRO A 99 5.23 -0.92 -21.47
C PRO A 99 4.19 -1.70 -22.30
N LEU A 100 2.92 -1.49 -22.01
CA LEU A 100 1.82 -2.05 -22.80
C LEU A 100 1.86 -1.42 -24.20
N ALA A 101 1.59 -2.22 -25.23
CA ALA A 101 1.48 -1.70 -26.58
C ALA A 101 0.37 -0.64 -26.63
N ASN A 102 0.65 0.51 -27.25
CA ASN A 102 -0.37 1.50 -27.50
C ASN A 102 -1.37 0.91 -28.50
N GLU A 103 -2.62 0.69 -28.08
CA GLU A 103 -3.76 0.55 -29.00
C GLU A 103 -4.25 1.93 -29.47
#